data_AF-A0A3N5MDE8-F1
#
_entry.id   AF-A0A3N5MDE8-F1
#
_cell.length_a   1.000
_cell.length_b   1.000
_cell.length_c   1.000
_cell.angle_alpha   90.00
_cell.angle_beta   90.00
_cell.angle_gamma   90.00
#
_symmetry.space_group_name_H-M   'P 1'
#
loop_
_entity.id
_entity.type
_entity.pdbx_description
1 polymer ?
#
loop_
_entity_poly.entity_id
_entity_poly.type
_entity_poly.pdbx_seq_one_letter_code
_entity_poly.pdbx_strand_id
1 'polypeptide(L)'
;MRCSALRQSKGFSLLEVMVALAILGIAVVAIFQLFSINLRSTQKADDYTKAILYARSAMDEAYSFVDPSDASDSEEYEKKFKVTREVGVVSESENGEVKEYEVTVTVTWPPAGNFRIKGLRTVYAKEE
;
A
#
# COMPACT_ATOMS: atom_id res chain seq x y z
N MET A 1 44.93 -64.14 16.48
CA MET A 1 44.72 -62.69 16.34
C MET A 1 43.30 -62.42 15.86
N ARG A 2 42.39 -62.04 16.75
CA ARG A 2 41.12 -61.42 16.38
C ARG A 2 40.81 -60.33 17.40
N CYS A 3 41.22 -59.10 17.10
CA CYS A 3 40.78 -57.93 17.84
C CYS A 3 39.33 -57.65 17.44
N SER A 4 38.40 -57.98 18.32
CA SER A 4 37.02 -57.51 18.25
C SER A 4 36.99 -56.02 18.56
N ALA A 5 36.73 -55.19 17.54
CA ALA A 5 36.45 -53.77 17.74
C ALA A 5 35.16 -53.63 18.55
N LEU A 6 35.27 -53.14 19.79
CA LEU A 6 34.13 -52.78 20.62
C LEU A 6 33.36 -51.67 19.91
N ARG A 7 32.17 -51.98 19.41
CA ARG A 7 31.21 -50.97 18.93
C ARG A 7 30.82 -50.10 20.12
N GLN A 8 31.34 -48.88 20.19
CA GLN A 8 30.81 -47.84 21.07
C GLN A 8 29.46 -47.39 20.51
N SER A 9 28.37 -47.93 21.05
CA SER A 9 27.04 -47.33 20.90
C SER A 9 27.04 -46.00 21.64
N LYS A 10 27.34 -44.91 20.92
CA LYS A 10 27.19 -43.54 21.43
C LYS A 10 25.70 -43.22 21.50
N GLY A 11 25.10 -43.38 22.68
CA GLY A 11 23.78 -42.83 22.96
C GLY A 11 23.83 -41.30 22.98
N PHE A 12 22.74 -40.66 22.55
CA PHE A 12 22.58 -39.21 22.65
C PHE A 12 22.79 -38.76 24.10
N SER A 13 23.57 -37.69 24.30
CA SER A 13 23.74 -37.10 25.63
C SER A 13 22.44 -36.41 26.04
N LEU A 14 22.10 -36.41 27.33
CA LEU A 14 20.98 -35.62 27.86
C LEU A 14 21.14 -34.13 27.51
N LEU A 15 22.38 -33.65 27.48
CA LEU A 15 22.73 -32.30 27.05
C LEU A 15 22.33 -32.03 25.59
N GLU A 16 22.44 -33.04 24.71
CA GLU A 16 22.12 -32.90 23.30
C GLU A 16 20.61 -32.70 23.08
N VAL A 17 19.78 -33.44 23.83
CA VAL A 17 18.32 -33.25 23.81
C VAL A 17 17.95 -31.88 24.36
N MET A 18 18.60 -31.42 25.44
CA MET A 18 18.38 -30.07 25.98
C MET A 18 18.76 -28.98 24.98
N VAL A 19 19.89 -29.12 24.29
CA VAL A 19 20.33 -28.17 23.26
C VAL A 19 19.38 -28.20 22.06
N ALA A 20 18.95 -29.38 21.61
CA ALA A 20 17.99 -29.50 20.51
C ALA A 20 16.65 -28.84 20.84
N LEU A 21 16.13 -29.05 22.05
CA LEU A 21 14.92 -28.38 22.53
C LEU A 21 15.10 -26.86 22.65
N ALA A 22 16.27 -26.39 23.10
CA ALA A 22 16.58 -24.97 23.16
C ALA A 22 16.58 -24.33 21.76
N ILE A 23 17.24 -24.97 20.79
CA ILE A 23 17.26 -24.51 19.39
C ILE A 23 15.85 -24.52 18.80
N LEU A 24 15.08 -25.58 19.06
CA LEU A 24 13.68 -25.68 18.60
C LEU A 24 12.83 -24.55 19.16
N GLY A 25 12.96 -24.24 20.46
CA GLY A 25 12.23 -23.15 21.09
C GLY A 25 12.54 -21.79 20.44
N ILE A 26 13.82 -21.51 20.18
CA ILE A 26 14.25 -20.28 19.49
C ILE A 26 13.65 -20.22 18.07
N ALA A 27 13.69 -21.33 17.33
CA ALA A 27 13.16 -21.40 15.97
C ALA A 27 11.65 -21.11 15.92
N VAL A 28 10.87 -21.68 16.84
CA VAL A 28 9.42 -21.44 16.93
C VAL A 28 9.11 -19.98 17.21
N VAL A 29 9.83 -19.35 18.16
CA VAL A 29 9.68 -17.92 18.45
C VAL A 29 10.00 -17.06 17.22
N ALA A 30 11.08 -17.38 16.50
CA ALA A 30 11.44 -16.68 15.27
C ALA A 30 10.34 -16.79 14.19
N ILE A 31 9.74 -17.98 14.01
CA ILE A 31 8.65 -18.19 13.06
C ILE A 31 7.43 -17.33 13.42
N PHE A 32 7.03 -17.26 14.68
CA PHE A 32 5.90 -16.43 15.11
C PHE A 32 6.16 -14.93 14.92
N GLN A 33 7.39 -14.48 15.14
CA GLN A 33 7.79 -13.10 14.86
C GLN A 33 7.67 -12.78 13.36
N LEU A 34 8.17 -13.66 12.49
CA LEU A 34 8.05 -13.52 11.03
C LEU A 34 6.59 -13.50 10.58
N PHE A 35 5.76 -14.37 11.12
CA PHE A 35 4.32 -14.39 10.80
C PHE A 35 3.65 -13.06 11.16
N SER A 36 3.96 -12.51 12.33
CA SER A 36 3.43 -11.22 12.77
C SER A 36 3.87 -10.06 11.85
N ILE A 37 5.11 -10.10 11.34
CA ILE A 37 5.62 -9.13 10.37
C ILE A 37 4.88 -9.27 9.04
N ASN A 38 4.69 -10.49 8.55
CA ASN A 38 3.99 -10.76 7.30
C ASN A 38 2.55 -10.25 7.34
N LEU A 39 1.79 -10.52 8.41
CA LEU A 39 0.41 -10.02 8.54
C LEU A 39 0.35 -8.48 8.45
N ARG A 40 1.28 -7.78 9.12
CA ARG A 40 1.36 -6.31 9.04
C ARG A 40 1.74 -5.82 7.65
N SER A 41 2.62 -6.54 6.95
CA SER A 41 3.01 -6.23 5.58
C SER A 41 1.83 -6.39 4.62
N THR A 42 1.10 -7.50 4.72
CA THR A 42 -0.10 -7.77 3.92
C THR A 42 -1.18 -6.72 4.16
N GLN A 43 -1.46 -6.34 5.41
CA GLN A 43 -2.42 -5.27 5.71
C GLN A 43 -2.03 -3.94 5.08
N LYS A 44 -0.74 -3.57 5.12
CA LYS A 44 -0.25 -2.35 4.45
C LYS A 44 -0.47 -2.42 2.94
N ALA A 45 -0.17 -3.56 2.31
CA ALA A 45 -0.37 -3.74 0.88
C ALA A 45 -1.85 -3.64 0.48
N ASP A 46 -2.75 -4.21 1.28
CA ASP A 46 -4.21 -4.07 1.09
C ASP A 46 -4.66 -2.62 1.20
N ASP A 47 -4.22 -1.90 2.24
CA ASP A 47 -4.53 -0.48 2.43
C ASP A 47 -4.06 0.38 1.24
N TYR A 48 -2.86 0.13 0.72
CA TYR A 48 -2.36 0.82 -0.47
C TYR A 48 -3.19 0.50 -1.71
N THR A 49 -3.57 -0.77 -1.90
CA THR A 49 -4.41 -1.17 -3.04
C THR A 49 -5.76 -0.46 -3.00
N LYS A 50 -6.40 -0.41 -1.82
CA LYS A 50 -7.65 0.34 -1.62
C LYS A 50 -7.48 1.82 -1.88
N ALA A 51 -6.42 2.45 -1.36
CA ALA A 51 -6.15 3.86 -1.60
C ALA A 51 -5.98 4.19 -3.09
N ILE A 52 -5.31 3.32 -3.86
CA ILE A 52 -5.18 3.46 -5.31
C ILE A 52 -6.55 3.36 -6.00
N LEU A 53 -7.39 2.40 -5.60
CA LEU A 53 -8.73 2.25 -6.15
C LEU A 53 -9.61 3.47 -5.86
N TYR A 54 -9.58 3.99 -4.63
CA TYR A 54 -10.31 5.20 -4.25
C TYR A 54 -9.81 6.42 -5.01
N ALA A 55 -8.49 6.60 -5.13
CA ALA A 55 -7.92 7.68 -5.90
C ALA A 55 -8.36 7.61 -7.37
N ARG A 56 -8.31 6.42 -7.97
CA ARG A 56 -8.71 6.21 -9.36
C ARG A 56 -10.20 6.47 -9.57
N SER A 57 -11.05 5.96 -8.69
CA SER A 57 -12.50 6.21 -8.74
C SER A 57 -12.81 7.71 -8.66
N ALA A 58 -12.18 8.42 -7.72
CA ALA A 58 -12.36 9.86 -7.57
C ALA A 58 -11.81 10.66 -8.77
N MET A 59 -10.73 10.18 -9.40
CA MET A 59 -10.21 10.79 -10.63
C MET A 59 -11.16 10.56 -11.82
N ASP A 60 -11.69 9.34 -11.99
CA ASP A 60 -12.65 9.02 -13.05
C ASP A 60 -13.95 9.83 -12.89
N GLU A 61 -14.38 10.05 -11.65
CA GLU A 61 -15.49 10.94 -11.32
C GLU A 61 -15.17 12.41 -11.66
N ALA A 62 -13.98 12.89 -11.31
CA ALA A 62 -13.53 14.24 -11.65
C ALA A 62 -13.52 14.50 -13.18
N TYR A 63 -13.19 13.49 -13.98
CA TYR A 63 -13.26 13.56 -15.44
C TYR A 63 -14.69 13.57 -15.99
N SER A 64 -15.69 13.15 -15.20
CA SER A 64 -17.10 13.10 -15.60
C SER A 64 -17.81 14.45 -15.47
N PHE A 65 -17.27 15.40 -14.71
CA PHE A 65 -17.84 16.76 -14.59
C PHE A 65 -17.74 17.52 -15.91
N VAL A 66 -18.73 18.35 -16.22
CA VAL A 66 -18.72 19.20 -17.43
C VAL A 66 -17.71 20.34 -17.26
N ASP A 67 -17.78 21.05 -16.13
CA ASP A 67 -16.75 22.01 -15.73
C ASP A 67 -15.77 21.35 -14.75
N PRO A 68 -14.46 21.29 -15.08
CA PRO A 68 -13.47 20.74 -14.16
C PRO A 68 -13.41 21.45 -12.82
N SER A 69 -13.78 22.73 -12.70
CA SER A 69 -13.74 23.43 -11.40
C SER A 69 -14.66 22.82 -10.35
N ASP A 70 -15.77 22.21 -10.80
CA ASP A 70 -16.79 21.63 -9.93
C ASP A 70 -16.38 20.27 -9.34
N ALA A 71 -15.28 19.69 -9.82
CA ALA A 71 -14.77 18.40 -9.36
C ALA A 71 -13.99 18.48 -8.03
N SER A 72 -13.80 19.67 -7.46
CA SER A 72 -13.10 19.86 -6.18
C SER A 72 -13.99 19.43 -5.02
N ASP A 73 -13.58 18.41 -4.27
CA ASP A 73 -14.37 17.86 -3.17
C ASP A 73 -13.53 17.00 -2.21
N SER A 74 -14.06 16.72 -1.01
CA SER A 74 -13.42 15.85 -0.02
C SER A 74 -14.41 14.83 0.54
N GLU A 75 -14.06 13.56 0.41
CA GLU A 75 -14.89 12.43 0.84
C GLU A 75 -14.14 11.52 1.81
N GLU A 76 -14.89 10.74 2.59
CA GLU A 76 -14.33 9.76 3.52
C GLU A 76 -14.89 8.37 3.23
N TYR A 77 -13.97 7.42 3.03
CA TYR A 77 -14.26 6.02 2.75
C TYR A 77 -13.90 5.15 3.96
N GLU A 78 -14.81 4.24 4.32
CA GLU A 78 -14.65 3.28 5.42
C GLU A 78 -14.25 3.90 6.79
N LYS A 79 -14.52 5.20 7.01
CA LYS A 79 -14.10 5.96 8.20
C LYS A 79 -12.58 5.93 8.47
N LYS A 80 -11.80 5.68 7.43
CA LYS A 80 -10.33 5.50 7.50
C LYS A 80 -9.60 6.24 6.40
N PHE A 81 -10.14 6.24 5.19
CA PHE A 81 -9.51 6.84 4.02
C PHE A 81 -10.16 8.19 3.74
N LYS A 82 -9.37 9.25 3.80
CA LYS A 82 -9.80 10.59 3.40
C LYS A 82 -9.30 10.87 2.00
N VAL A 83 -10.21 11.09 1.07
CA VAL A 83 -9.95 11.38 -0.35
C VAL A 83 -10.24 12.86 -0.58
N THR A 84 -9.27 13.59 -1.12
CA THR A 84 -9.41 15.00 -1.47
C THR A 84 -9.07 15.19 -2.95
N ARG A 85 -10.00 15.81 -3.69
CA ARG A 85 -9.86 16.23 -5.08
C ARG A 85 -9.64 17.73 -5.11
N GLU A 86 -8.58 18.16 -5.77
CA GLU A 86 -8.23 19.57 -5.97
C GLU A 86 -8.04 19.81 -7.47
N VAL A 87 -8.66 20.87 -7.99
CA VAL A 87 -8.53 21.23 -9.40
C VAL A 87 -7.87 22.61 -9.49
N GLY A 88 -6.78 22.69 -10.26
CA GLY A 88 -6.08 23.92 -10.57
C GLY A 88 -6.07 24.19 -12.07
N VAL A 89 -6.11 25.47 -12.47
CA VAL A 89 -5.87 25.86 -13.86
C VAL A 89 -4.35 25.96 -14.08
N VAL A 90 -3.83 25.22 -15.05
CA VAL A 90 -2.40 25.17 -15.39
C VAL A 90 -2.08 26.21 -16.47
N SER A 91 -2.92 26.29 -17.50
CA SER A 91 -2.73 27.20 -18.61
C SER A 91 -4.07 27.62 -19.21
N GLU A 92 -4.12 28.83 -19.73
CA GLU A 92 -5.25 29.36 -20.49
C GLU A 92 -4.68 30.02 -21.75
N SER A 93 -5.26 29.72 -22.91
CA SER A 93 -4.83 30.33 -24.17
C SER A 93 -5.15 31.82 -24.17
N GLU A 94 -4.37 32.63 -24.90
CA GLU A 94 -4.53 34.11 -24.93
C GLU A 94 -5.92 34.56 -25.39
N ASN A 95 -6.61 33.74 -26.18
CA ASN A 95 -7.98 33.96 -26.65
C ASN A 95 -9.06 33.33 -25.73
N GLY A 96 -8.68 32.65 -24.65
CA GLY A 96 -9.60 31.97 -23.72
C GLY A 96 -10.28 30.73 -24.29
N GLU A 97 -9.95 30.31 -25.51
CA GLU A 97 -10.60 29.19 -26.20
C GLU A 97 -10.19 27.82 -25.65
N VAL A 98 -9.05 27.74 -24.97
CA VAL A 98 -8.55 26.48 -24.41
C VAL A 98 -8.07 26.72 -22.99
N LYS A 99 -8.62 25.94 -22.06
CA LYS A 99 -8.20 25.89 -20.66
C LYS A 99 -7.65 24.51 -20.33
N GLU A 100 -6.49 24.48 -19.71
CA GLU A 100 -5.87 23.27 -19.19
C GLU A 100 -5.98 23.24 -17.67
N TYR A 101 -6.54 22.16 -17.15
CA TYR A 101 -6.74 21.92 -15.73
C TYR A 101 -5.86 20.76 -15.26
N GLU A 102 -5.25 20.91 -14.10
CA GLU A 102 -4.62 19.81 -13.34
C GLU A 102 -5.59 19.38 -12.24
N VAL A 103 -6.03 18.13 -12.32
CA VAL A 103 -6.80 17.47 -11.27
C VAL A 103 -5.82 16.68 -10.41
N THR A 104 -5.73 17.02 -9.13
CA THR A 104 -4.93 16.30 -8.14
C THR A 104 -5.85 15.56 -7.19
N VAL A 105 -5.69 14.25 -7.08
CA VAL A 105 -6.40 13.42 -6.11
C VAL A 105 -5.41 12.93 -5.07
N THR A 106 -5.69 13.22 -3.80
CA THR A 106 -4.88 12.81 -2.66
C THR A 106 -5.71 11.94 -1.73
N VAL A 107 -5.21 10.75 -1.41
CA VAL A 107 -5.81 9.81 -0.46
C VAL A 107 -4.89 9.69 0.74
N THR A 108 -5.43 9.91 1.94
CA THR A 108 -4.70 9.82 3.21
C THR A 108 -5.39 8.84 4.15
N TRP A 109 -4.61 8.06 4.90
CA TRP A 109 -5.15 7.12 5.87
C TRP A 109 -4.17 6.89 7.05
N PRO A 110 -4.68 6.57 8.24
CA PRO A 110 -3.83 6.20 9.37
C PRO A 110 -2.98 4.95 9.10
N PRO A 111 -1.79 4.83 9.71
CA PRO A 111 -1.18 5.78 10.65
C PRO A 111 -0.47 6.98 9.99
N ALA A 112 0.00 6.84 8.75
CA ALA A 112 0.69 7.90 8.00
C ALA A 112 0.71 7.59 6.48
N GLY A 113 -0.30 6.86 5.99
CA GLY A 113 -0.44 6.53 4.58
C GLY A 113 -0.85 7.75 3.77
N ASN A 114 -0.19 7.95 2.64
CA ASN A 114 -0.50 9.01 1.68
C ASN A 114 -0.26 8.46 0.28
N PHE A 115 -1.24 8.65 -0.59
CA PHE A 115 -1.14 8.36 -2.01
C PHE A 115 -1.69 9.56 -2.79
N ARG A 116 -0.99 9.96 -3.85
CA ARG A 116 -1.40 11.10 -4.67
C ARG A 116 -1.23 10.79 -6.14
N ILE A 117 -2.23 11.12 -6.93
CA ILE A 117 -2.21 11.04 -8.40
C ILE A 117 -2.60 12.39 -8.99
N LYS A 118 -2.06 12.67 -10.17
CA LYS A 118 -2.33 13.88 -10.93
C LYS A 118 -2.79 13.51 -12.33
N GLY A 119 -3.72 14.28 -12.85
CA GLY A 119 -4.24 14.15 -14.20
C GLY A 119 -4.38 15.51 -14.84
N LEU A 120 -4.15 15.59 -16.14
CA LEU A 120 -4.40 16.81 -16.92
C LEU A 120 -5.70 16.66 -17.68
N ARG A 121 -6.43 17.77 -17.82
CA ARG A 121 -7.65 17.85 -18.62
C ARG A 121 -7.67 19.15 -19.39
N THR A 122 -7.74 19.05 -20.71
CA THR A 122 -7.92 20.20 -21.58
C THR A 122 -9.40 20.34 -21.93
N VAL A 123 -9.95 21.53 -21.78
CA VAL A 123 -11.32 21.88 -22.16
C VAL A 123 -11.27 22.99 -23.20
N TYR A 124 -11.95 22.75 -24.32
CA TYR A 124 -12.14 23.75 -25.37
C TYR A 124 -13.43 24.53 -25.06
N ALA A 125 -13.38 25.85 -25.12
CA ALA A 125 -14.56 26.69 -25.11
C ALA A 125 -15.41 26.32 -26.33
N LYS A 126 -16.65 25.91 -26.09
CA LYS A 126 -17.57 25.52 -27.15
C LYS A 126 -18.05 26.79 -27.85
N GLU A 127 -17.73 26.96 -29.14
CA GLU A 127 -18.43 27.94 -29.98
C GLU A 127 -19.92 27.57 -30.01
N GLU A 128 -20.78 28.52 -29.60
CA GLU A 128 -22.24 28.46 -29.76
C GLU A 128 -22.67 28.72 -31.21
#